data_AF-A0A968RKW1-F1
#
_entry.id   AF-A0A968RKW1-F1
#
_cell.length_a   1.000
_cell.length_b   1.000
_cell.length_c   1.000
_cell.angle_alpha   90.00
_cell.angle_beta   90.00
_cell.angle_gamma   90.00
#
_symmetry.space_group_name_H-M   'P 1'
#
loop_
_entity.id
_entity.type
_entity.pdbx_description
1 polymer ?
#
loop_
_entity_poly.entity_id
_entity_poly.type
_entity_poly.pdbx_seq_one_letter_code
_entity_poly.pdbx_strand_id
1 'polypeptide(L)'
;MNTQHITINEFGQVIQSDDVLFDTAPYQKHESVFVPFPLVENIIAHIIRTQHLETVTIPKVEAVLPFGKAGIFDYHLRLLSLTNTKLIQWVIEDHTARYQHERSLRQERQEDLISKEAGK
;
A
#
# COMPACT_ATOMS: atom_id res chain seq x y z
N MET A 1 -6.04 -13.45 2.48
CA MET A 1 -5.35 -12.18 2.16
C MET A 1 -6.45 -11.20 1.83
N ASN A 2 -6.51 -10.09 2.56
CA ASN A 2 -7.52 -9.06 2.29
C ASN A 2 -6.90 -8.04 1.34
N THR A 3 -7.68 -7.64 0.34
CA THR A 3 -7.26 -6.67 -0.68
C THR A 3 -8.32 -5.60 -0.79
N GLN A 4 -7.91 -4.34 -0.84
CA GLN A 4 -8.79 -3.20 -1.10
C GLN A 4 -8.38 -2.52 -2.41
N HIS A 5 -9.38 -2.24 -3.25
CA HIS A 5 -9.20 -1.53 -4.51
C HIS A 5 -9.78 -0.14 -4.39
N ILE A 6 -8.98 0.87 -4.68
CA ILE A 6 -9.36 2.27 -4.61
C ILE A 6 -9.06 2.91 -5.97
N THR A 7 -10.03 3.62 -6.52
CA THR A 7 -9.82 4.51 -7.67
C THR A 7 -9.88 5.94 -7.18
N ILE A 8 -8.82 6.70 -7.45
CA ILE A 8 -8.71 8.10 -7.04
C ILE A 8 -8.38 8.98 -8.24
N ASN A 9 -8.70 10.27 -8.13
CA ASN A 9 -8.24 11.27 -9.09
C ASN A 9 -6.86 11.84 -8.68
N GLU A 10 -6.32 12.73 -9.51
CA GLU A 10 -5.01 13.37 -9.28
C GLU A 10 -4.93 14.25 -8.02
N PHE A 11 -6.08 14.61 -7.44
CA PHE A 11 -6.18 15.39 -6.20
C PHE A 11 -6.33 14.52 -4.94
N GLY A 12 -6.34 13.19 -5.10
CA GLY A 12 -6.50 12.24 -4.00
C GLY A 12 -7.94 12.09 -3.51
N GLN A 13 -8.93 12.54 -4.29
CA GLN A 13 -10.34 12.26 -3.99
C GLN A 13 -10.68 10.85 -4.45
N VAL A 14 -11.41 10.13 -3.61
CA VAL A 14 -11.85 8.76 -3.91
C VAL A 14 -13.07 8.81 -4.84
N ILE A 15 -12.93 8.18 -6.00
CA ILE A 15 -14.00 8.00 -6.98
C ILE A 15 -14.78 6.71 -6.68
N GLN A 16 -14.06 5.64 -6.32
CA GLN A 16 -14.63 4.34 -6.02
C GLN A 16 -13.72 3.55 -5.08
N SER A 17 -14.31 2.75 -4.20
CA SER A 17 -13.61 1.83 -3.31
C SER A 17 -14.50 0.62 -3.00
N ASP A 18 -13.88 -0.52 -2.66
CA ASP A 18 -14.57 -1.70 -2.10
C ASP A 18 -14.53 -1.76 -0.56
N ASP A 19 -13.83 -0.81 0.09
CA ASP A 19 -13.80 -0.55 1.54
C ASP A 19 -13.47 -1.77 2.43
N VAL A 20 -12.67 -2.70 1.90
CA VAL A 20 -12.34 -3.98 2.58
C VAL A 20 -11.39 -3.81 3.77
N LEU A 21 -10.40 -2.90 3.68
CA LEU A 21 -9.39 -2.69 4.72
C LEU A 21 -9.70 -1.48 5.60
N PHE A 22 -10.27 -0.42 5.03
CA PHE A 22 -10.75 0.77 5.73
C PHE A 22 -11.84 1.50 4.92
N ASP A 23 -12.68 2.24 5.64
CA ASP A 23 -13.75 3.06 5.04
C ASP A 23 -13.18 4.28 4.30
N THR A 24 -13.54 4.45 3.03
CA THR A 24 -13.14 5.59 2.20
C THR A 24 -14.23 6.64 2.00
N ALA A 25 -15.43 6.45 2.56
CA ALA A 25 -16.53 7.39 2.43
C ALA A 25 -16.16 8.86 2.78
N PRO A 26 -15.30 9.15 3.78
CA PRO A 26 -14.85 10.53 4.06
C PRO A 26 -14.12 11.19 2.88
N TYR A 27 -13.37 10.40 2.09
CA TYR A 27 -12.53 10.88 1.00
C TYR A 27 -13.26 11.02 -0.35
N GLN A 28 -14.55 10.64 -0.41
CA GLN A 28 -15.35 10.74 -1.64
C GLN A 28 -15.95 12.13 -1.86
N LYS A 29 -16.06 12.95 -0.81
CA LYS A 29 -16.71 14.27 -0.89
C LYS A 29 -15.69 15.39 -1.06
N HIS A 30 -14.85 15.61 -0.04
CA HIS A 30 -13.97 16.78 0.01
C HIS A 30 -12.59 16.51 0.63
N GLU A 31 -12.40 15.42 1.35
CA GLU A 31 -11.12 15.11 1.98
C GLU A 31 -10.21 14.35 1.01
N SER A 32 -8.92 14.70 0.99
CA SER A 32 -7.94 13.98 0.20
C SER A 32 -7.39 12.80 1.01
N VAL A 33 -7.35 11.63 0.38
CA VAL A 33 -6.73 10.43 0.95
C VAL A 33 -5.21 10.59 1.15
N PHE A 34 -4.60 11.65 0.60
CA PHE A 34 -3.17 11.92 0.75
C PHE A 34 -2.76 12.33 2.16
N VAL A 35 -3.67 12.90 2.95
CA VAL A 35 -3.38 13.32 4.33
C VAL A 35 -2.93 12.12 5.20
N PRO A 36 -3.68 11.00 5.28
CA PRO A 36 -3.22 9.81 5.97
C PRO A 36 -2.15 9.01 5.18
N PHE A 37 -1.96 9.27 3.89
CA PHE A 37 -1.06 8.50 3.02
C PHE A 37 -0.09 9.38 2.19
N PRO A 38 0.85 10.10 2.83
CA PRO A 38 1.75 11.02 2.12
C PRO A 38 2.74 10.32 1.17
N LEU A 39 3.04 9.04 1.41
CA LEU A 39 3.83 8.24 0.48
C LEU A 39 3.12 8.09 -0.86
N VAL A 40 1.80 7.80 -0.83
CA VAL A 40 0.94 7.61 -2.00
C VAL A 40 0.90 8.87 -2.86
N GLU A 41 0.78 10.04 -2.22
CA GLU A 41 0.82 11.35 -2.89
C GLU A 41 2.09 11.54 -3.73
N ASN A 42 3.25 11.30 -3.12
CA ASN A 42 4.54 11.47 -3.79
C ASN A 42 4.70 10.55 -5.02
N ILE A 43 4.23 9.30 -4.90
CA ILE A 43 4.29 8.33 -6.00
C ILE A 43 3.36 8.73 -7.12
N ILE A 44 2.14 9.18 -6.79
CA ILE A 44 1.17 9.61 -7.78
C ILE A 44 1.66 10.85 -8.53
N ALA A 45 2.20 11.83 -7.81
CA ALA A 45 2.83 12.99 -8.43
C ALA A 45 3.94 12.57 -9.43
N HIS A 46 4.74 11.56 -9.06
CA HIS A 46 5.75 10.98 -9.95
C HIS A 46 5.12 10.29 -11.17
N ILE A 47 4.13 9.42 -10.98
CA ILE A 47 3.43 8.69 -12.05
C ILE A 47 2.78 9.67 -13.04
N ILE A 48 2.08 10.69 -12.54
CA ILE A 48 1.39 11.70 -13.36
C ILE A 48 2.39 12.48 -14.22
N ARG A 49 3.52 12.89 -13.61
CA ARG A 49 4.57 13.68 -14.28
C ARG A 49 5.30 12.87 -15.36
N THR A 50 5.56 11.59 -15.07
CA THR A 50 6.27 10.69 -15.99
C THR A 50 5.35 10.02 -17.01
N GLN A 51 4.03 10.13 -16.83
CA GLN A 51 3.02 9.41 -17.60
C GLN A 51 3.28 7.90 -17.62
N HIS A 52 3.77 7.36 -16.51
CA HIS A 52 4.10 5.95 -16.42
C HIS A 52 2.81 5.11 -16.44
N LEU A 53 2.61 4.36 -17.52
CA LEU A 53 1.45 3.49 -17.70
C LEU A 53 1.63 2.13 -17.01
N GLU A 54 2.85 1.82 -16.56
CA GLU A 54 3.12 0.59 -15.81
C GLU A 54 2.71 0.70 -14.35
N THR A 55 2.52 -0.46 -13.72
CA THR A 55 2.15 -0.53 -12.30
C THR A 55 3.38 -0.33 -11.44
N VAL A 56 3.38 0.72 -10.61
CA VAL A 56 4.36 0.93 -9.56
C VAL A 56 3.99 0.09 -8.36
N THR A 57 4.88 -0.82 -7.96
CA THR A 57 4.68 -1.68 -6.79
C THR A 57 5.63 -1.27 -5.67
N ILE A 58 5.08 -1.10 -4.47
CA ILE A 58 5.83 -0.79 -3.26
C ILE A 58 5.51 -1.88 -2.23
N PRO A 59 6.40 -2.86 -2.08
CA PRO A 59 6.19 -3.93 -1.13
C PRO A 59 6.55 -3.48 0.29
N LYS A 60 6.00 -4.17 1.28
CA LYS A 60 6.39 -4.07 2.69
C LYS A 60 6.24 -2.67 3.30
N VAL A 61 5.15 -1.97 2.98
CA VAL A 61 4.80 -0.70 3.60
C VAL A 61 4.27 -0.98 5.01
N GLU A 62 5.05 -0.64 6.02
CA GLU A 62 4.58 -0.62 7.42
C GLU A 62 3.74 0.65 7.63
N ALA A 63 2.45 0.48 7.89
CA ALA A 63 1.53 1.60 8.04
C ALA A 63 0.44 1.31 9.07
N VAL A 64 -0.14 2.38 9.60
CA VAL A 64 -1.40 2.36 10.34
C VAL A 64 -2.46 2.92 9.41
N LEU A 65 -3.37 2.07 8.94
CA LEU A 65 -4.49 2.52 8.13
C LEU A 65 -5.41 3.42 8.98
N PRO A 66 -6.19 4.32 8.34
CA PRO A 66 -7.28 5.02 9.01
C PRO A 66 -8.10 4.06 9.87
N PHE A 67 -8.51 4.50 11.05
CA PHE A 67 -9.16 3.69 12.10
C PHE A 67 -8.26 2.71 12.88
N GLY A 68 -6.92 2.82 12.74
CA GLY A 68 -5.96 2.27 13.70
C GLY A 68 -5.46 0.86 13.38
N LYS A 69 -5.76 0.31 12.20
CA LYS A 69 -5.24 -1.00 11.80
C LYS A 69 -3.77 -0.89 11.37
N ALA A 70 -2.87 -1.23 12.27
CA ALA A 70 -1.45 -1.40 11.96
C ALA A 70 -1.22 -2.70 11.17
N GLY A 71 -0.36 -2.65 10.15
CA GLY A 71 -0.04 -3.82 9.34
C GLY A 71 1.13 -3.58 8.39
N ILE A 72 1.41 -4.62 7.59
CA ILE A 72 2.42 -4.58 6.54
C ILE A 72 1.72 -4.85 5.22
N PHE A 73 1.76 -3.86 4.33
CA PHE A 73 0.96 -3.83 3.12
C PHE A 73 1.84 -3.77 1.88
N ASP A 74 1.37 -4.38 0.80
CA ASP A 74 1.94 -4.13 -0.54
C ASP A 74 1.00 -3.15 -1.25
N TYR A 75 1.55 -2.04 -1.77
CA TYR A 75 0.82 -1.04 -2.54
C TYR A 75 1.12 -1.20 -4.02
N HIS A 76 0.08 -1.23 -4.83
CA HIS A 76 0.19 -1.23 -6.29
C HIS A 76 -0.56 -0.03 -6.85
N LEU A 77 0.14 0.83 -7.57
CA LEU A 77 -0.43 2.04 -8.16
C LEU A 77 -0.25 1.99 -9.67
N ARG A 78 -1.32 2.24 -10.42
CA ARG A 78 -1.23 2.40 -11.88
C ARG A 78 -2.05 3.57 -12.37
N LEU A 79 -1.54 4.25 -13.38
CA LEU A 79 -2.28 5.28 -14.10
C LEU A 79 -3.31 4.63 -15.03
N LEU A 80 -4.56 5.07 -14.92
CA LEU A 80 -5.63 4.80 -15.86
C LEU A 80 -5.82 6.04 -16.74
N SER A 81 -5.59 5.89 -18.04
CA SER A 81 -5.87 6.94 -19.01
C SER A 81 -7.24 6.71 -19.63
N LEU A 82 -8.20 7.54 -19.24
CA LEU A 82 -9.47 7.70 -19.93
C LEU A 82 -9.38 8.97 -20.79
N THR A 83 -10.17 9.02 -21.86
CA THR A 83 -10.04 9.96 -23.00
C THR A 83 -9.76 11.43 -22.65
N ASN A 84 -10.18 11.92 -21.47
CA ASN A 84 -9.86 13.25 -20.94
C ASN A 84 -9.62 13.28 -19.41
N THR A 85 -9.34 12.14 -18.78
CA THR A 85 -9.20 12.09 -17.31
C THR A 85 -8.12 11.11 -16.90
N LYS A 86 -7.25 11.56 -16.00
CA LYS A 86 -6.26 10.72 -15.33
C LYS A 86 -6.86 10.21 -14.03
N LEU A 87 -7.04 8.90 -13.95
CA LEU A 87 -7.40 8.23 -12.71
C LEU A 87 -6.22 7.37 -12.27
N ILE A 88 -6.13 7.12 -10.98
CA ILE A 88 -5.13 6.23 -10.41
C ILE A 88 -5.89 5.08 -9.78
N GLN A 89 -5.56 3.87 -10.19
CA GLN A 89 -5.95 2.69 -9.45
C GLN A 89 -4.89 2.38 -8.42
N TRP A 90 -5.30 2.29 -7.18
CA TRP A 90 -4.50 1.92 -6.03
C TRP A 90 -5.05 0.65 -5.42
N VAL A 91 -4.22 -0.39 -5.37
CA VAL A 91 -4.54 -1.67 -4.73
C VAL A 91 -3.67 -1.81 -3.49
N ILE A 92 -4.31 -2.18 -2.39
CA ILE A 92 -3.67 -2.39 -1.09
C ILE A 92 -3.88 -3.85 -0.71
N GLU A 93 -2.78 -4.59 -0.54
CA GLU A 93 -2.82 -5.98 -0.10
C GLU A 93 -2.29 -6.12 1.33
N ASP A 94 -3.08 -6.72 2.22
CA ASP A 94 -2.65 -7.02 3.59
C ASP A 94 -1.80 -8.30 3.63
N HIS A 95 -0.49 -8.10 3.76
CA HIS A 95 0.52 -9.15 3.86
C HIS A 95 1.08 -9.29 5.27
N THR A 96 0.41 -8.72 6.28
CA THR A 96 0.90 -8.68 7.66
C THR A 96 1.28 -10.06 8.18
N ALA A 97 0.38 -11.04 8.04
CA ALA A 97 0.63 -12.41 8.49
C ALA A 97 1.79 -13.08 7.75
N ARG A 98 1.90 -12.86 6.43
CA ARG A 98 2.99 -13.41 5.61
C ARG A 98 4.34 -12.86 6.08
N TYR A 99 4.44 -11.54 6.18
CA TYR A 99 5.70 -10.88 6.54
C TYR A 99 6.10 -11.11 8.01
N GLN A 100 5.14 -11.24 8.92
CA GLN A 100 5.40 -11.68 10.29
C GLN A 100 5.97 -13.11 10.32
N HIS A 101 5.38 -14.04 9.57
CA HIS A 101 5.87 -15.40 9.48
C HIS A 101 7.28 -15.47 8.87
N GLU A 102 7.54 -14.75 7.78
CA GLU A 102 8.87 -14.64 7.17
C GLU A 102 9.91 -14.09 8.17
N ARG A 103 9.52 -13.12 8.98
CA ARG A 103 10.40 -12.54 10.01
C ARG A 103 10.74 -13.56 11.09
N SER A 104 9.75 -14.29 11.60
CA SER A 104 9.97 -15.35 12.59
C SER A 104 10.90 -16.44 12.07
N LEU A 105 10.70 -16.92 10.84
CA LEU A 105 11.56 -17.92 10.22
C LEU A 105 13.02 -17.44 10.06
N ARG A 106 13.22 -16.15 9.74
CA ARG A 106 14.57 -15.58 9.64
C ARG A 106 15.25 -15.52 11.00
N GLN A 107 14.49 -15.15 12.03
CA GLN A 107 15.00 -15.07 13.39
C GLN A 107 15.40 -16.45 13.92
N GLU A 108 14.55 -17.47 13.75
CA GLU A 108 14.84 -18.86 14.12
C GLU A 108 16.13 -19.36 13.45
N ARG A 109 16.26 -19.14 12.14
CA ARG A 109 17.48 -19.53 11.40
C ARG A 109 18.73 -18.80 11.88
N GLN A 110 18.60 -17.54 12.28
CA GLN A 110 19.72 -16.76 12.80
C GLN A 110 20.15 -17.25 14.19
N GLU A 111 19.20 -17.56 15.06
CA GLU A 111 19.45 -18.13 16.39
C GLU A 111 20.13 -19.51 16.30
N ASP A 112 19.73 -20.34 15.33
CA ASP A 112 20.37 -21.62 15.03
C ASP A 112 21.83 -21.47 14.59
N LEU A 113 22.14 -20.46 13.75
CA LEU A 113 23.50 -20.20 13.29
C LEU A 113 24.40 -19.74 14.45
N ILE A 114 23.92 -18.80 15.26
CA ILE A 114 24.64 -18.30 16.43
C ILE A 114 24.92 -19.45 17.42
N SER A 115 23.92 -20.30 17.66
CA SER A 115 24.06 -21.45 18.58
C SER A 115 25.07 -22.49 18.08
N LYS A 116 25.17 -22.71 16.76
CA LYS A 116 26.17 -23.60 16.14
C LYS A 116 27.58 -23.01 16.16
N GLU A 117 27.72 -21.69 16.11
CA GLU A 117 29.00 -21.01 16.20
C GLU A 117 29.51 -20.90 17.65
N ALA A 118 28.62 -20.69 18.62
CA ALA A 118 28.96 -20.62 20.04
C ALA A 118 29.27 -21.99 20.69
N GLY A 119 28.91 -23.09 20.02
CA GLY A 119 29.21 -24.47 20.46
C GLY A 119 30.52 -25.05 19.89
N LYS A 120 31.31 -24.25 19.15
CA LYS A 120 32.68 -24.58 18.72
C LYS A 120 33.70 -23.88 19.60
#